data_AF-A0A6L3ZXN7-F1
#
_entry.id   AF-A0A6L3ZXN7-F1
#
_cell.length_a   1.000
_cell.length_b   1.000
_cell.length_c   1.000
_cell.angle_alpha   90.00
_cell.angle_beta   90.00
_cell.angle_gamma   90.00
#
_symmetry.space_group_name_H-M   'P 1'
#
loop_
_entity.id
_entity.type
_entity.pdbx_description
1 polymer ?
#
loop_
_entity_poly.entity_id
_entity_poly.type
_entity_poly.pdbx_seq_one_letter_code
_entity_poly.pdbx_strand_id
1 'polypeptide(L)' 'MDIAELERMTLVELRTIAREAEIAGYSRLKKEELILRILRDTAEKQGHQLRGG' A
#
# COMPACT_ATOMS: atom_id res chain seq x y z
N MET A 1 5.55 4.18 -5.53
CA MET A 1 4.48 4.80 -4.73
C MET A 1 5.09 5.05 -3.36
N ASP A 2 5.30 6.30 -3.01
CA ASP A 2 6.06 6.65 -1.80
C ASP A 2 5.11 6.84 -0.61
N ILE A 3 5.63 6.58 0.60
CA ILE A 3 4.85 6.72 1.83
C ILE A 3 4.24 8.12 1.98
N ALA A 4 4.94 9.16 1.51
CA ALA A 4 4.48 10.54 1.53
C ALA A 4 3.26 10.79 0.63
N GLU A 5 3.09 10.03 -0.45
CA GLU A 5 1.89 10.11 -1.30
C GLU A 5 0.69 9.45 -0.60
N LEU A 6 0.91 8.28 -0.01
CA LEU A 6 -0.13 7.54 0.72
C LEU A 6 -0.61 8.31 1.97
N GLU A 7 0.27 9.02 2.67
CA GLU A 7 -0.12 9.85 3.80
C GLU A 7 -1.00 11.04 3.41
N ARG A 8 -0.74 11.63 2.23
CA ARG A 8 -1.52 12.73 1.64
C ARG A 8 -2.88 12.28 1.12
N MET A 9 -3.03 11.00 0.81
CA MET A 9 -4.29 10.41 0.37
C MET A 9 -5.33 10.30 1.48
N THR A 10 -6.58 10.36 1.07
CA THR A 10 -7.73 10.14 1.92
C THR A 10 -7.89 8.67 2.28
N LEU A 11 -8.61 8.39 3.36
CA LEU A 11 -8.87 7.02 3.81
C LEU A 11 -9.67 6.21 2.78
N VAL A 12 -10.46 6.88 1.94
CA VAL A 12 -11.19 6.26 0.82
C VAL A 12 -10.23 5.81 -0.26
N GLU A 13 -9.32 6.67 -0.71
CA GLU A 13 -8.31 6.34 -1.72
C GLU A 13 -7.39 5.20 -1.26
N LEU A 14 -6.94 5.26 0.00
CA LEU A 14 -6.13 4.18 0.58
C LEU A 14 -6.87 2.85 0.60
N ARG A 15 -8.19 2.83 0.84
CA ARG A 15 -8.99 1.60 0.77
C ARG A 15 -9.16 1.10 -0.66
N THR A 16 -9.29 2.00 -1.63
CA THR A 16 -9.33 1.64 -3.06
C THR A 16 -8.03 0.97 -3.47
N ILE A 17 -6.88 1.58 -3.14
CA ILE A 17 -5.56 1.01 -3.43
C ILE A 17 -5.37 -0.33 -2.72
N ALA A 18 -5.76 -0.42 -1.44
CA ALA A 18 -5.68 -1.67 -0.70
C ALA A 18 -6.57 -2.77 -1.29
N ARG A 19 -7.72 -2.41 -1.88
CA ARG A 19 -8.58 -3.34 -2.60
C ARG A 19 -7.93 -3.80 -3.91
N GLU A 20 -7.33 -2.89 -4.67
CA GLU A 20 -6.60 -3.21 -5.91
C GLU A 20 -5.36 -4.05 -5.66
N ALA A 21 -4.68 -3.83 -4.54
CA ALA A 21 -3.56 -4.62 -4.07
C ALA A 21 -3.99 -5.90 -3.32
N GLU A 22 -5.28 -6.24 -3.33
CA GLU A 22 -5.85 -7.45 -2.70
C GLU A 22 -5.51 -7.63 -1.21
N ILE A 23 -5.32 -6.53 -0.48
CA ILE A 23 -4.92 -6.54 0.92
C ILE A 23 -6.09 -6.97 1.81
N ALA A 24 -6.06 -8.21 2.29
CA ALA A 24 -7.11 -8.76 3.16
C ALA A 24 -7.25 -7.97 4.48
N GLY A 25 -8.49 -7.62 4.84
CA GLY A 25 -8.79 -6.92 6.10
C GLY A 25 -8.70 -5.40 6.05
N TYR A 26 -8.45 -4.79 4.89
CA TYR A 26 -8.35 -3.33 4.69
C TYR A 26 -9.48 -2.49 5.31
N SER A 27 -10.69 -3.05 5.43
CA SER A 27 -11.85 -2.39 6.01
C SER A 27 -11.80 -2.23 7.53
N ARG A 28 -11.03 -3.09 8.23
CA ARG A 28 -10.89 -3.11 9.70
C ARG A 28 -9.56 -2.52 10.20
N LEU A 29 -8.64 -2.21 9.29
CA LEU A 29 -7.31 -1.70 9.62
C LEU A 29 -7.32 -0.19 9.85
N LYS A 30 -6.40 0.28 10.71
CA LYS A 30 -6.16 1.71 10.90
C LYS A 30 -5.49 2.32 9.65
N LYS A 31 -5.61 3.64 9.48
CA LYS A 31 -4.97 4.37 8.36
C LYS A 31 -3.48 4.02 8.24
N GLU A 32 -2.78 4.03 9.37
CA GLU A 32 -1.34 3.71 9.44
C GLU A 32 -1.02 2.27 9.00
N GLU A 33 -1.78 1.28 9.48
CA GLU A 33 -1.61 -0.13 9.07
C GLU A 33 -1.92 -0.34 7.59
N LEU A 34 -2.93 0.36 7.08
CA LEU A 34 -3.33 0.30 5.68
C LEU A 34 -2.20 0.81 4.79
N ILE A 35 -1.60 1.96 5.14
CA ILE A 35 -0.44 2.54 4.45
C ILE A 35 0.76 1.58 4.50
N LEU A 36 1.06 1.01 5.67
CA LEU A 36 2.18 0.07 5.85
C LEU A 36 2.05 -1.17 4.96
N ARG A 37 0.84 -1.72 4.83
CA ARG A 37 0.61 -2.90 3.98
C ARG A 37 0.69 -2.57 2.49
N ILE A 38 0.11 -1.45 2.07
CA ILE A 38 0.21 -0.97 0.68
C ILE A 38 1.68 -0.71 0.31
N LEU A 39 2.41 -0.06 1.21
CA LEU A 39 3.82 0.24 1.02
C LEU A 39 4.65 -1.04 0.90
N ARG A 40 4.38 -2.04 1.75
CA ARG A 40 5.10 -3.32 1.73
C ARG A 40 4.84 -4.09 0.44
N ASP A 41 3.58 -4.18 -0.01
CA ASP A 41 3.22 -4.81 -1.28
C ASP A 41 3.89 -4.10 -2.47
N THR A 42 3.90 -2.77 -2.46
CA THR A 42 4.55 -1.96 -3.50
C THR A 42 6.06 -2.15 -3.48
N ALA A 43 6.67 -2.18 -2.29
CA ALA A 43 8.11 -2.36 -2.11
C ALA A 43 8.56 -3.78 -2.48
N GLU A 44 7.74 -4.80 -2.25
CA GLU A 44 8.00 -6.16 -2.72
C GLU A 44 7.95 -6.23 -4.25
N LYS A 45 6.94 -5.62 -4.88
CA LYS A 45 6.84 -5.52 -6.35
C LYS A 45 8.00 -4.74 -6.97
N GLN A 46 8.37 -3.59 -6.40
CA GLN A 46 9.52 -2.79 -6.86
C GLN A 46 10.86 -3.46 -6.56
N GLY A 47 11.01 -4.06 -5.37
CA GLY A 47 12.20 -4.80 -4.97
C GLY A 47 12.47 -6.02 -5.84
N HIS A 48 11.43 -6.64 -6.40
CA HIS A 48 11.59 -7.71 -7.38
C HIS A 48 12.16 -7.21 -8.71
N GLN A 49 11.82 -5.99 -9.14
CA GLN A 49 12.41 -5.38 -10.33
C GLN A 49 13.89 -4.99 -10.14
N LEU A 50 14.32 -4.69 -8.91
CA LEU A 50 15.69 -4.24 -8.62
C LEU A 50 16.70 -5.38 -8.45
N ARG A 51 16.25 -6.62 -8.24
CA ARG A 51 17.13 -7.78 -8.01
C ARG A 51 17.33 -8.69 -9.23
N GLY A 52 16.64 -8.41 -10.34
CA GLY A 52 16.77 -9.12 -11.61
C GLY A 52 17.53 -8.28 -12.64
N GLY A 53 18.84 -8.11 -12.43
CA GLY A 53 19.78 -7.56 -13.40
C GLY A 53 20.93 -8.54 -13.61
#